data_AF-A0A3R9QBZ7-F1
#
_entry.id   AF-A0A3R9QBZ7-F1
#
_cell.length_a   1.000
_cell.length_b   1.000
_cell.length_c   1.000
_cell.angle_alpha   90.00
_cell.angle_beta   90.00
_cell.angle_gamma   90.00
#
_symmetry.space_group_name_H-M   'P 1'
#
loop_
_entity.id
_entity.type
_entity.pdbx_description
1 polymer ?
#
loop_
_entity_poly.entity_id
_entity_poly.type
_entity_poly.pdbx_seq_one_letter_code
_entity_poly.pdbx_strand_id
1 'polypeptide(L)'
;MIRRLEKITNKKGYLWLVMLLLLLLPVVSPVNSQTTIKDDLGRTVVITKSERIVSIGPSCTEILYALGLGDRIVGVDVYSDYPPEARSKQKISNWWSPNPEEVLALSPDIVFYSVGSSITVENLEKAGLTVVALRPLSIEDIFKDIKLIGEITGKSKEAEDLVSSLRARINAVEDKLSSITKKPKVYMEFWYPPPWTFGSGSWCNQIIKMAGGVNVFGDVASPGAKTTDEEVIARNPDVIILLYGIMYKASADDVKKRPGWNMISAVANNAIYQLDENLFVRPGPRLVDGLEILAKVLHPEAFGVNSTFAFSLDTSALRQGVQSFNISDGIQTEITVMKALSNSSLIVTLPVSGPSPPEGVKQIRYLSISSSAPEGLTMILRVYYPREEIQRLAIAEDSLKIYKWDQKENRWVALTSAVNKDGRYVEALVTGAGSLMLAGKPLPPIWEQPIPLWLFISSLLVCIAASAAIGAYFGLRSGRKHATG
;
A
#
# COMPACT_ATOMS: atom_id res chain seq x y z
N MET A 1 58.53 33.96 -48.46
CA MET A 1 59.01 32.77 -47.71
C MET A 1 57.88 31.78 -47.39
N ILE A 2 56.80 31.73 -48.19
CA ILE A 2 55.67 30.79 -48.09
C ILE A 2 55.42 30.24 -49.51
N ARG A 3 56.38 29.49 -50.07
CA ARG A 3 56.22 28.81 -51.38
C ARG A 3 57.13 27.58 -51.54
N ARG A 4 57.60 26.97 -50.45
CA ARG A 4 58.46 25.76 -50.51
C ARG A 4 58.16 24.74 -49.40
N LEU A 5 56.89 24.35 -49.23
CA LEU A 5 56.52 23.18 -48.42
C LEU A 5 55.42 22.32 -49.07
N GLU A 6 55.31 22.34 -50.40
CA GLU A 6 54.56 21.33 -51.15
C GLU A 6 55.55 20.40 -51.85
N LYS A 7 56.05 19.40 -51.12
CA LYS A 7 56.58 18.12 -51.64
C LYS A 7 57.25 17.37 -50.49
N ILE A 8 56.44 16.78 -49.62
CA ILE A 8 56.62 15.46 -48.98
C ILE A 8 55.22 15.09 -48.45
N THR A 9 54.31 14.74 -49.34
CA THR A 9 53.06 14.05 -48.98
C THR A 9 53.26 12.57 -49.25
N ASN A 10 54.18 11.95 -48.51
CA ASN A 10 54.31 10.50 -48.52
C ASN A 10 53.38 9.98 -47.42
N LYS A 11 52.32 9.23 -47.79
CA LYS A 11 51.32 8.66 -46.86
C LYS A 11 51.94 7.94 -45.63
N LYS A 12 53.20 7.50 -45.74
CA LYS A 12 53.97 6.89 -44.65
C LYS A 12 54.32 7.88 -43.52
N GLY A 13 54.55 9.16 -43.80
CA GLY A 13 54.90 10.15 -42.77
C GLY A 13 53.73 10.48 -41.84
N TYR A 14 52.50 10.50 -42.37
CA TYR A 14 51.28 10.68 -41.58
C TYR A 14 51.02 9.48 -40.66
N LEU A 15 51.31 8.26 -41.13
CA LEU A 15 51.16 7.04 -40.34
C LEU A 15 52.15 7.00 -39.16
N TRP A 16 53.38 7.46 -39.37
CA TRP A 16 54.39 7.58 -38.31
C TRP A 16 54.03 8.66 -37.29
N LEU A 17 53.50 9.80 -37.71
CA LEU A 17 53.05 10.87 -36.81
C LEU A 17 51.84 10.45 -35.97
N VAL A 18 50.89 9.70 -36.55
CA VAL A 18 49.73 9.15 -35.83
C VAL A 18 50.16 8.04 -34.86
N MET A 19 51.09 7.15 -35.24
CA MET A 19 51.65 6.16 -34.32
C MET A 19 52.44 6.80 -33.17
N LEU A 20 53.22 7.86 -33.45
CA LEU A 20 53.97 8.58 -32.41
C LEU A 20 53.02 9.32 -31.45
N LEU A 21 51.90 9.85 -31.95
CA LEU A 21 50.85 10.46 -31.11
C LEU A 21 50.11 9.43 -30.25
N LEU A 22 49.86 8.23 -30.78
CA LEU A 22 49.25 7.11 -30.04
C LEU A 22 50.17 6.55 -28.94
N LEU A 23 51.49 6.63 -29.12
CA LEU A 23 52.51 6.25 -28.14
C LEU A 23 52.71 7.29 -27.01
N LEU A 24 52.23 8.53 -27.22
CA LEU A 24 52.28 9.63 -26.24
C LEU A 24 50.97 9.80 -25.45
N LEU A 25 49.95 8.97 -25.70
CA LEU A 25 48.79 8.92 -24.82
C LEU A 25 49.23 8.36 -23.46
N PRO A 26 49.03 9.10 -22.36
CA PRO A 26 49.32 8.55 -21.04
C PRO A 26 48.47 7.29 -20.87
N VAL A 27 49.12 6.17 -20.54
CA VAL A 27 48.43 4.99 -20.04
C VAL A 27 47.77 5.42 -18.74
N VAL A 28 46.48 5.78 -18.82
CA VAL A 28 45.66 6.03 -17.64
C VAL A 28 45.44 4.66 -17.02
N SER A 29 46.33 4.27 -16.10
CA SER A 29 46.07 3.13 -15.22
C SER A 29 44.70 3.36 -14.57
N PRO A 30 43.76 2.41 -14.62
CA PRO A 30 42.52 2.56 -13.88
C PRO A 30 42.89 2.75 -12.42
N VAL A 31 42.58 3.93 -11.86
CA VAL A 31 42.63 4.14 -10.42
C VAL A 31 41.65 3.11 -9.86
N ASN A 32 42.17 2.04 -9.29
CA ASN A 32 41.39 1.07 -8.55
C ASN A 32 40.93 1.82 -7.30
N SER A 33 39.76 2.47 -7.38
CA SER A 33 39.21 3.27 -6.29
C SER A 33 38.79 2.32 -5.19
N GLN A 34 39.74 1.98 -4.33
CA GLN A 34 39.50 1.20 -3.12
C GLN A 34 38.73 2.07 -2.14
N THR A 35 37.47 1.73 -1.88
CA THR A 35 36.64 2.41 -0.87
C THR A 35 36.74 1.63 0.43
N THR A 36 37.04 2.32 1.53
CA THR A 36 37.07 1.71 2.87
C THR A 36 35.92 2.30 3.68
N ILE A 37 35.04 1.44 4.19
CA ILE A 37 33.88 1.84 4.99
C ILE A 37 33.90 1.19 6.37
N LYS A 38 33.09 1.72 7.27
CA LYS A 38 32.68 1.02 8.49
C LYS A 38 31.22 0.59 8.35
N ASP A 39 30.96 -0.67 8.63
CA ASP A 39 29.61 -1.23 8.62
C ASP A 39 28.95 -1.15 10.01
N ASP A 40 27.71 -1.65 10.13
CA ASP A 40 26.92 -1.56 11.36
C ASP A 40 27.44 -2.42 12.51
N LEU A 41 28.34 -3.38 12.22
CA LEU A 41 29.05 -4.14 13.22
C LEU A 41 30.37 -3.46 13.63
N GLY A 42 30.65 -2.26 13.10
CA GLY A 42 31.87 -1.49 13.35
C GLY A 42 33.10 -2.03 12.62
N ARG A 43 32.91 -2.95 11.67
CA ARG A 43 33.99 -3.63 10.96
C ARG A 43 34.48 -2.76 9.82
N THR A 44 35.78 -2.81 9.54
CA THR A 44 36.37 -2.11 8.41
C THR A 44 36.29 -3.01 7.19
N VAL A 45 35.54 -2.59 6.19
CA VAL A 45 35.35 -3.36 4.94
C VAL A 45 36.03 -2.62 3.80
N VAL A 46 36.90 -3.33 3.08
CA VAL A 46 37.60 -2.83 1.91
C VAL A 46 36.87 -3.30 0.66
N ILE A 47 36.42 -2.35 -0.14
CA ILE A 47 35.60 -2.59 -1.34
C ILE A 47 36.40 -2.18 -2.56
N THR A 48 36.53 -3.11 -3.50
CA THR A 48 37.26 -2.89 -4.76
C THR A 48 36.34 -2.84 -5.97
N LYS A 49 35.17 -3.49 -5.90
CA LYS A 49 34.15 -3.55 -6.94
C LYS A 49 32.75 -3.69 -6.33
N SER A 50 31.72 -3.28 -7.05
CA SER A 50 30.32 -3.37 -6.62
C SER A 50 29.35 -3.62 -7.79
N GLU A 51 29.80 -4.28 -8.86
CA GLU A 51 28.99 -4.52 -10.07
C GLU A 51 28.17 -5.83 -10.00
N ARG A 52 28.67 -6.84 -9.27
CA ARG A 52 27.97 -8.12 -9.03
C ARG A 52 27.60 -8.26 -7.56
N ILE A 53 26.33 -8.05 -7.25
CA ILE A 53 25.82 -7.94 -5.88
C ILE A 53 25.03 -9.19 -5.51
N VAL A 54 25.34 -9.78 -4.36
CA VAL A 54 24.43 -10.70 -3.66
C VAL A 54 23.77 -9.95 -2.51
N SER A 55 22.45 -10.08 -2.42
CA SER A 55 21.64 -9.46 -1.37
C SER A 55 21.10 -10.52 -0.42
N ILE A 56 21.48 -10.45 0.85
CA ILE A 56 21.02 -11.37 1.89
C ILE A 56 20.16 -10.59 2.87
N GLY A 57 18.86 -10.87 2.87
CA GLY A 57 17.88 -10.16 3.67
C GLY A 57 16.95 -9.32 2.81
N PRO A 58 15.62 -9.47 2.97
CA PRO A 58 14.65 -8.71 2.19
C PRO A 58 14.84 -7.19 2.23
N SER A 59 15.22 -6.63 3.39
CA SER A 59 15.50 -5.20 3.53
C SER A 59 16.65 -4.72 2.62
N CYS A 60 17.74 -5.49 2.51
CA CYS A 60 18.85 -5.17 1.61
C CYS A 60 18.38 -5.15 0.15
N THR A 61 17.59 -6.15 -0.23
CA THR A 61 17.07 -6.27 -1.59
C THR A 61 16.19 -5.06 -1.94
N GLU A 62 15.30 -4.66 -1.02
CA GLU A 62 14.43 -3.51 -1.22
C GLU A 62 15.21 -2.20 -1.37
N ILE A 63 16.27 -1.98 -0.58
CA ILE A 63 17.14 -0.80 -0.73
C ILE A 63 17.85 -0.82 -2.09
N LEU A 64 18.46 -1.95 -2.46
CA LEU A 64 19.20 -2.06 -3.73
C LEU A 64 18.29 -1.77 -4.95
N TYR A 65 17.07 -2.31 -4.96
CA TYR A 65 16.11 -2.00 -6.03
C TYR A 65 15.67 -0.53 -6.01
N ALA A 66 15.42 0.05 -4.82
CA ALA A 66 15.06 1.46 -4.70
C ALA A 66 16.16 2.41 -5.21
N LEU A 67 17.42 1.98 -5.19
CA LEU A 67 18.57 2.70 -5.76
C LEU A 67 18.84 2.39 -7.25
N GLY A 68 17.96 1.61 -7.89
CA GLY A 68 18.08 1.25 -9.30
C GLY A 68 19.19 0.22 -9.58
N LEU A 69 19.58 -0.59 -8.59
CA LEU A 69 20.66 -1.58 -8.72
C LEU A 69 20.14 -2.98 -9.08
N GLY A 70 18.87 -3.12 -9.46
CA GLY A 70 18.24 -4.40 -9.75
C GLY A 70 19.04 -5.28 -10.74
N ASP A 71 19.65 -4.68 -11.76
CA ASP A 71 20.44 -5.41 -12.77
C ASP A 71 21.78 -5.93 -12.24
N ARG A 72 22.34 -5.30 -11.21
CA ARG A 72 23.59 -5.73 -10.55
C ARG A 72 23.37 -6.89 -9.57
N ILE A 73 22.12 -7.15 -9.18
CA ILE A 73 21.79 -8.24 -8.26
C ILE A 73 21.84 -9.58 -9.00
N VAL A 74 22.80 -10.43 -8.62
CA VAL A 74 23.01 -11.76 -9.19
C VAL A 74 22.37 -12.87 -8.35
N GLY A 75 22.06 -12.59 -7.08
CA GLY A 75 21.33 -13.53 -6.21
C GLY A 75 20.71 -12.84 -5.00
N VAL A 76 19.63 -13.44 -4.52
CA VAL A 76 18.89 -12.99 -3.33
C VAL A 76 18.52 -14.18 -2.45
N ASP A 77 18.31 -13.94 -1.16
CA ASP A 77 17.78 -14.98 -0.26
C ASP A 77 16.35 -15.43 -0.65
N VAL A 78 15.93 -16.59 -0.14
CA VAL A 78 14.61 -17.18 -0.46
C VAL A 78 13.41 -16.30 -0.08
N TYR A 79 13.54 -15.37 0.87
CA TYR A 79 12.44 -14.52 1.35
C TYR A 79 12.39 -13.15 0.64
N SER A 80 13.45 -12.79 -0.09
CA SER A 80 13.47 -11.57 -0.88
C SER A 80 12.48 -11.64 -2.05
N ASP A 81 11.38 -10.91 -1.94
CA ASP A 81 10.24 -11.01 -2.84
C ASP A 81 9.63 -9.66 -3.26
N TYR A 82 10.28 -8.55 -2.88
CA TYR A 82 9.91 -7.20 -3.27
C TYR A 82 11.14 -6.44 -3.80
N PRO A 83 11.00 -5.63 -4.88
CA PRO A 83 9.82 -5.53 -5.73
C PRO A 83 9.56 -6.86 -6.49
N PRO A 84 8.43 -7.04 -7.19
CA PRO A 84 8.08 -8.33 -7.81
C PRO A 84 9.19 -8.95 -8.68
N GLU A 85 10.02 -8.14 -9.31
CA GLU A 85 11.19 -8.51 -10.10
C GLU A 85 12.23 -9.32 -9.30
N ALA A 86 12.36 -9.06 -7.98
CA ALA A 86 13.27 -9.79 -7.09
C ALA A 86 12.97 -11.29 -6.99
N ARG A 87 11.74 -11.71 -7.33
CA ARG A 87 11.37 -13.13 -7.38
C ARG A 87 12.07 -13.91 -8.50
N SER A 88 12.45 -13.22 -9.57
CA SER A 88 13.11 -13.84 -10.72
C SER A 88 14.61 -14.07 -10.52
N LYS A 89 15.19 -13.44 -9.49
CA LYS A 89 16.63 -13.56 -9.18
C LYS A 89 16.94 -14.95 -8.64
N GLN A 90 18.18 -15.41 -8.91
CA GLN A 90 18.65 -16.69 -8.39
C GLN A 90 18.53 -16.71 -6.87
N LYS A 91 17.92 -17.77 -6.35
CA LYS A 91 17.73 -17.95 -4.92
C LYS A 91 18.93 -18.65 -4.31
N ILE A 92 19.43 -18.08 -3.23
CA ILE A 92 20.33 -18.75 -2.29
C ILE A 92 19.56 -19.09 -1.02
N SER A 93 20.18 -19.87 -0.15
CA SER A 93 19.78 -20.22 1.21
C SER A 93 19.19 -19.06 2.05
N ASN A 94 18.56 -19.42 3.16
CA ASN A 94 17.87 -18.46 4.02
C ASN A 94 18.78 -17.36 4.57
N TRP A 95 18.18 -16.22 4.92
CA TRP A 95 18.92 -15.06 5.41
C TRP A 95 19.52 -15.26 6.80
N TRP A 96 19.00 -16.14 7.65
CA TRP A 96 19.51 -16.35 9.01
C TRP A 96 20.73 -17.26 9.10
N SER A 97 20.95 -18.10 8.08
CA SER A 97 22.09 -19.02 7.98
C SER A 97 22.48 -19.17 6.50
N PRO A 98 23.00 -18.10 5.88
CA PRO A 98 23.41 -18.14 4.48
C PRO A 98 24.56 -19.13 4.26
N ASN A 99 24.45 -19.92 3.20
CA ASN A 99 25.42 -20.89 2.73
C ASN A 99 26.52 -20.19 1.93
N PRO A 100 27.77 -20.14 2.44
CA PRO A 100 28.86 -19.45 1.76
C PRO A 100 29.19 -20.02 0.38
N GLU A 101 29.03 -21.33 0.15
CA GLU A 101 29.34 -21.97 -1.13
C GLU A 101 28.36 -21.54 -2.23
N GLU A 102 27.07 -21.45 -1.90
CA GLU A 102 26.04 -20.94 -2.83
C GLU A 102 26.30 -19.48 -3.19
N VAL A 103 26.69 -18.66 -2.21
CA VAL A 103 27.03 -17.25 -2.43
C VAL A 103 28.28 -17.13 -3.30
N LEU A 104 29.33 -17.92 -3.02
CA LEU A 104 30.58 -17.92 -3.78
C LEU A 104 30.38 -18.39 -5.23
N ALA A 105 29.50 -19.38 -5.46
CA ALA A 105 29.17 -19.88 -6.79
C ALA A 105 28.60 -18.79 -7.72
N LEU A 106 28.00 -17.74 -7.17
CA LEU A 106 27.52 -16.58 -7.92
C LEU A 106 28.63 -15.61 -8.35
N SER A 107 29.86 -15.81 -7.88
CA SER A 107 31.00 -14.92 -8.12
C SER A 107 30.66 -13.44 -7.86
N PRO A 108 30.21 -13.08 -6.65
CA PRO A 108 29.88 -11.69 -6.32
C PRO A 108 31.15 -10.85 -6.11
N ASP A 109 31.06 -9.56 -6.42
CA ASP A 109 32.03 -8.57 -6.00
C ASP A 109 31.80 -8.16 -4.53
N ILE A 110 30.53 -8.12 -4.11
CA ILE A 110 30.11 -7.67 -2.80
C ILE A 110 28.81 -8.35 -2.35
N VAL A 111 28.70 -8.58 -1.04
CA VAL A 111 27.50 -9.09 -0.38
C VAL A 111 26.97 -8.03 0.58
N PHE A 112 25.73 -7.58 0.39
CA PHE A 112 25.02 -6.81 1.41
C PHE A 112 24.19 -7.77 2.25
N TYR A 113 24.35 -7.71 3.58
CA TYR A 113 23.71 -8.66 4.48
C TYR A 113 23.03 -7.95 5.66
N SER A 114 21.71 -8.09 5.76
CA SER A 114 20.91 -7.69 6.93
C SER A 114 21.08 -8.75 8.02
N VAL A 115 21.96 -8.47 8.98
CA VAL A 115 22.53 -9.51 9.83
C VAL A 115 21.67 -9.85 11.05
N GLY A 116 21.44 -11.15 11.27
CA GLY A 116 20.89 -11.65 12.54
C GLY A 116 21.95 -11.90 13.63
N SER A 117 23.18 -12.28 13.25
CA SER A 117 24.28 -12.58 14.18
C SER A 117 25.66 -12.40 13.54
N SER A 118 26.65 -11.91 14.29
CA SER A 118 28.02 -11.67 13.80
C SER A 118 28.71 -12.92 13.27
N ILE A 119 28.45 -14.10 13.87
CA ILE A 119 29.06 -15.37 13.46
C ILE A 119 28.77 -15.74 12.00
N THR A 120 27.57 -15.38 11.52
CA THR A 120 27.16 -15.67 10.14
C THR A 120 27.94 -14.85 9.13
N VAL A 121 28.38 -13.65 9.52
CA VAL A 121 29.19 -12.80 8.65
C VAL A 121 30.62 -13.32 8.56
N GLU A 122 31.20 -13.74 9.68
CA GLU A 122 32.55 -14.33 9.72
C GLU A 122 32.65 -15.57 8.82
N ASN A 123 31.60 -16.38 8.75
CA ASN A 123 31.58 -17.57 7.90
C ASN A 123 31.62 -17.22 6.40
N LEU A 124 30.91 -16.17 5.99
CA LEU A 124 30.95 -15.67 4.61
C LEU A 124 32.34 -15.08 4.28
N GLU A 125 32.93 -14.31 5.19
CA GLU A 125 34.27 -13.73 5.00
C GLU A 125 35.37 -14.79 4.92
N LYS A 126 35.30 -15.85 5.74
CA LYS A 126 36.23 -16.99 5.67
C LYS A 126 36.17 -17.72 4.33
N ALA A 127 35.03 -17.64 3.62
CA ALA A 127 34.89 -18.15 2.27
C ALA A 127 35.45 -17.21 1.19
N GLY A 128 36.05 -16.08 1.57
CA GLY A 128 36.67 -15.12 0.67
C GLY A 128 35.72 -14.05 0.11
N LEU A 129 34.52 -13.90 0.70
CA LEU A 129 33.52 -12.92 0.27
C LEU A 129 33.76 -11.55 0.94
N THR A 130 33.59 -10.47 0.17
CA THR A 130 33.50 -9.11 0.73
C THR A 130 32.08 -8.85 1.22
N VAL A 131 31.90 -8.73 2.54
CA VAL A 131 30.56 -8.62 3.16
C VAL A 131 30.38 -7.30 3.90
N VAL A 132 29.32 -6.57 3.56
CA VAL A 132 28.86 -5.38 4.27
C VAL A 132 27.68 -5.76 5.15
N ALA A 133 27.87 -5.68 6.47
CA ALA A 133 26.86 -6.01 7.46
C ALA A 133 25.99 -4.79 7.79
N LEU A 134 24.67 -4.95 7.65
CA LEU A 134 23.67 -3.96 8.03
C LEU A 134 22.86 -4.50 9.21
N ARG A 135 22.68 -3.70 10.26
CA ARG A 135 21.93 -4.05 11.47
C ARG A 135 21.19 -2.82 12.04
N PRO A 136 20.27 -2.24 11.26
CA PRO A 136 19.53 -1.08 11.69
C PRO A 136 18.62 -1.39 12.87
N LEU A 137 18.58 -0.51 13.88
CA LEU A 137 17.67 -0.61 15.04
C LEU A 137 16.66 0.55 15.08
N SER A 138 16.84 1.55 14.23
CA SER A 138 16.02 2.75 14.14
C SER A 138 15.76 3.16 12.70
N ILE A 139 14.78 4.05 12.50
CA ILE A 139 14.54 4.66 11.17
C ILE A 139 15.77 5.43 10.67
N GLU A 140 16.49 6.09 11.57
CA GLU A 140 17.69 6.83 11.17
C GLU A 140 18.84 5.88 10.79
N ASP A 141 18.96 4.71 11.40
CA ASP A 141 19.93 3.70 10.97
C ASP A 141 19.59 3.17 9.57
N ILE A 142 18.32 2.96 9.25
CA ILE A 142 17.89 2.60 7.89
C ILE A 142 18.29 3.68 6.88
N PHE A 143 18.17 4.96 7.24
CA PHE A 143 18.62 6.06 6.38
C PHE A 143 20.14 6.08 6.21
N LYS A 144 20.92 5.69 7.23
CA LYS A 144 22.37 5.50 7.11
C LYS A 144 22.67 4.34 6.18
N ASP A 145 21.98 3.21 6.30
CA ASP A 145 22.16 2.04 5.42
C ASP A 145 21.89 2.37 3.96
N ILE A 146 20.80 3.09 3.67
CA ILE A 146 20.48 3.55 2.31
C ILE A 146 21.62 4.40 1.74
N LYS A 147 22.15 5.33 2.54
CA LYS A 147 23.27 6.19 2.14
C LYS A 147 24.57 5.42 1.96
N LEU A 148 24.86 4.47 2.86
CA LEU A 148 26.04 3.61 2.81
C LEU A 148 26.04 2.76 1.54
N ILE A 149 24.91 2.10 1.23
CA ILE A 149 24.76 1.36 -0.03
C ILE A 149 24.92 2.31 -1.22
N GLY A 150 24.33 3.51 -1.16
CA GLY A 150 24.49 4.56 -2.17
C GLY A 150 25.96 4.90 -2.42
N GLU A 151 26.74 5.17 -1.37
CA GLU A 151 28.17 5.49 -1.45
C GLU A 151 28.96 4.35 -2.09
N ILE A 152 28.76 3.11 -1.63
CA ILE A 152 29.48 1.91 -2.09
C ILE A 152 29.22 1.60 -3.57
N THR A 153 28.02 1.91 -4.05
CA THR A 153 27.56 1.52 -5.38
C THR A 153 27.58 2.66 -6.41
N GLY A 154 28.04 3.85 -6.01
CA GLY A 154 28.04 5.04 -6.86
C GLY A 154 26.65 5.64 -7.10
N LYS A 155 25.72 5.40 -6.17
CA LYS A 155 24.31 5.81 -6.16
C LYS A 155 23.98 6.80 -5.04
N SER A 156 24.95 7.62 -4.63
CA SER A 156 24.79 8.56 -3.52
C SER A 156 23.65 9.56 -3.75
N LYS A 157 23.48 10.03 -5.00
CA LYS A 157 22.41 10.97 -5.32
C LYS A 157 21.03 10.33 -5.19
N GLU A 158 20.84 9.14 -5.75
CA GLU A 158 19.61 8.36 -5.63
C GLU A 158 19.30 8.02 -4.17
N ALA A 159 20.32 7.71 -3.37
CA ALA A 159 20.17 7.46 -1.93
C ALA A 159 19.75 8.71 -1.15
N GLU A 160 20.33 9.88 -1.43
CA GLU A 160 19.92 11.15 -0.83
C GLU A 160 18.48 11.52 -1.20
N ASP A 161 18.10 11.36 -2.46
CA ASP A 161 16.76 11.66 -2.94
C ASP A 161 15.72 10.71 -2.31
N LEU A 162 16.05 9.42 -2.20
CA LEU A 162 15.22 8.43 -1.51
C LEU A 162 15.04 8.79 -0.03
N VAL A 163 16.11 9.04 0.72
CA VAL A 163 16.02 9.42 2.14
C VAL A 163 15.23 10.72 2.32
N SER A 164 15.43 11.71 1.44
CA SER A 164 14.71 12.97 1.48
C SER A 164 13.21 12.77 1.26
N SER A 165 12.83 11.93 0.29
CA SER A 165 11.44 11.56 0.03
C SER A 165 10.80 10.84 1.22
N LEU A 166 11.49 9.85 1.80
CA LEU A 166 11.02 9.11 2.96
C LEU A 166 10.83 10.03 4.18
N ARG A 167 11.77 10.94 4.44
CA ARG A 167 11.66 11.89 5.55
C ARG A 167 10.52 12.89 5.34
N ALA A 168 10.32 13.38 4.12
CA ALA A 168 9.18 14.24 3.81
C ALA A 168 7.83 13.55 4.06
N ARG A 169 7.73 12.26 3.74
CA ARG A 169 6.53 11.44 4.01
C ARG A 169 6.30 11.24 5.50
N ILE A 170 7.34 10.96 6.29
CA ILE A 170 7.26 10.89 7.76
C ILE A 170 6.76 12.22 8.33
N ASN A 171 7.39 13.34 7.95
CA ASN A 171 7.00 14.66 8.43
C ASN A 171 5.54 14.98 8.09
N ALA A 172 5.06 14.60 6.90
CA ALA A 172 3.67 14.80 6.51
C ALA A 172 2.68 14.01 7.38
N VAL A 173 3.08 12.86 7.93
CA VAL A 173 2.29 12.11 8.92
C VAL A 173 2.32 12.83 10.26
N GLU A 174 3.50 13.22 10.76
CA GLU A 174 3.65 13.91 12.04
C GLU A 174 2.90 15.25 12.07
N ASP A 175 2.99 16.04 11.00
CA ASP A 175 2.30 17.32 10.85
C ASP A 175 0.78 17.14 10.94
N LYS A 176 0.22 16.11 10.28
CA LYS A 176 -1.21 15.78 10.37
C LYS A 176 -1.63 15.37 11.77
N LEU A 177 -0.76 14.69 12.50
CA LEU A 177 -1.03 14.21 13.85
C LEU A 177 -0.68 15.24 14.95
N SER A 178 -0.08 16.38 14.60
CA SER A 178 0.38 17.40 15.55
C SER A 178 -0.71 17.93 16.50
N SER A 179 -1.96 17.95 16.04
CA SER A 179 -3.13 18.40 16.83
C SER A 179 -3.81 17.29 17.61
N ILE A 180 -3.39 16.03 17.43
CA ILE A 180 -4.01 14.87 18.07
C ILE A 180 -3.49 14.70 19.49
N THR A 181 -4.40 14.83 20.46
CA THR A 181 -4.10 14.69 21.89
C THR A 181 -4.35 13.29 22.42
N LYS A 182 -5.32 12.58 21.85
CA LYS A 182 -5.67 11.21 22.25
C LYS A 182 -4.78 10.21 21.53
N LYS A 183 -3.93 9.51 22.28
CA LYS A 183 -3.02 8.49 21.75
C LYS A 183 -3.49 7.09 22.15
N PRO A 184 -3.98 6.24 21.22
CA PRO A 184 -4.45 4.91 21.55
C PRO A 184 -3.31 4.02 22.04
N LYS A 185 -3.61 3.14 23.01
CA LYS A 185 -2.73 2.06 23.44
C LYS A 185 -2.68 0.96 22.38
N VAL A 186 -1.50 0.69 21.83
CA VAL A 186 -1.29 -0.25 20.73
C VAL A 186 -0.54 -1.47 21.23
N TYR A 187 -1.07 -2.65 20.90
CA TYR A 187 -0.37 -3.93 20.97
C TYR A 187 -0.11 -4.43 19.55
N MET A 188 1.17 -4.60 19.18
CA MET A 188 1.56 -5.09 17.85
C MET A 188 2.18 -6.47 17.96
N GLU A 189 1.50 -7.49 17.44
CA GLU A 189 1.83 -8.90 17.57
C GLU A 189 2.43 -9.44 16.27
N PHE A 190 3.56 -10.15 16.37
CA PHE A 190 4.21 -10.78 15.22
C PHE A 190 4.42 -12.29 15.39
N TRP A 191 4.05 -12.86 16.54
CA TRP A 191 4.08 -14.30 16.77
C TRP A 191 3.13 -14.69 17.91
N TYR A 192 2.47 -15.83 17.77
CA TYR A 192 1.68 -16.49 18.81
C TYR A 192 1.49 -17.96 18.43
N PRO A 193 1.59 -18.95 19.36
CA PRO A 193 1.91 -18.86 20.79
C PRO A 193 3.40 -19.14 21.13
N PRO A 194 3.91 -18.68 22.30
CA PRO A 194 3.32 -17.65 23.17
C PRO A 194 3.37 -16.27 22.48
N PRO A 195 2.68 -15.23 22.99
CA PRO A 195 2.68 -13.94 22.32
C PRO A 195 4.08 -13.29 22.28
N TRP A 196 4.44 -12.76 21.10
CA TRP A 196 5.59 -11.87 20.94
C TRP A 196 5.18 -10.53 20.34
N THR A 197 5.79 -9.48 20.86
CA THR A 197 5.56 -8.08 20.50
C THR A 197 6.87 -7.30 20.49
N PHE A 198 6.81 -6.02 20.15
CA PHE A 198 7.98 -5.15 20.06
C PHE A 198 8.11 -4.30 21.32
N GLY A 199 9.25 -4.41 22.01
CA GLY A 199 9.55 -3.57 23.16
C GLY A 199 10.35 -2.32 22.80
N SER A 200 10.95 -1.69 23.80
CA SER A 200 11.86 -0.55 23.62
C SER A 200 13.09 -0.93 22.78
N GLY A 201 13.65 0.06 22.07
CA GLY A 201 14.80 -0.15 21.18
C GLY A 201 14.47 -0.79 19.82
N SER A 202 13.21 -1.14 19.55
CA SER A 202 12.77 -1.56 18.22
C SER A 202 12.33 -0.37 17.34
N TRP A 203 12.53 -0.49 16.03
CA TRP A 203 11.95 0.44 15.06
C TRP A 203 10.42 0.41 15.08
N CYS A 204 9.79 -0.75 15.35
CA CYS A 204 8.33 -0.84 15.50
C CYS A 204 7.80 0.02 16.66
N ASN A 205 8.51 0.07 17.79
CA ASN A 205 8.16 1.00 18.87
C ASN A 205 8.28 2.47 18.43
N GLN A 206 9.25 2.81 17.58
CA GLN A 206 9.36 4.15 17.00
C GLN A 206 8.18 4.44 16.05
N ILE A 207 7.84 3.49 15.17
CA ILE A 207 6.72 3.61 14.23
C ILE A 207 5.39 3.80 14.96
N ILE A 208 5.12 3.04 16.03
CA ILE A 208 3.90 3.22 16.84
C ILE A 208 3.83 4.64 17.42
N LYS A 209 4.94 5.18 17.92
CA LYS A 209 5.00 6.53 18.48
C LYS A 209 4.81 7.61 17.41
N MET A 210 5.50 7.47 16.27
CA MET A 210 5.36 8.37 15.11
C MET A 210 3.94 8.35 14.53
N ALA A 211 3.27 7.20 14.58
CA ALA A 211 1.88 7.04 14.17
C ALA A 211 0.86 7.60 15.18
N GLY A 212 1.30 8.26 16.26
CA GLY A 212 0.41 8.84 17.27
C GLY A 212 -0.08 7.87 18.35
N GLY A 213 0.42 6.63 18.38
CA GLY A 213 0.06 5.62 19.38
C GLY A 213 0.99 5.57 20.60
N VAL A 214 0.57 4.78 21.59
CA VAL A 214 1.38 4.38 22.75
C VAL A 214 1.59 2.87 22.72
N ASN A 215 2.83 2.41 22.54
CA ASN A 215 3.14 0.98 22.61
C ASN A 215 2.98 0.48 24.06
N VAL A 216 2.07 -0.47 24.28
CA VAL A 216 1.81 -0.99 25.64
C VAL A 216 2.98 -1.77 26.24
N PHE A 217 3.92 -2.23 25.41
CA PHE A 217 5.18 -2.87 25.82
C PHE A 217 6.40 -1.98 25.57
N GLY A 218 6.20 -0.68 25.31
CA GLY A 218 7.28 0.25 25.00
C GLY A 218 8.25 0.50 26.18
N ASP A 219 7.93 0.00 27.37
CA ASP A 219 8.73 -0.01 28.59
C ASP A 219 9.67 -1.23 28.71
N VAL A 220 9.41 -2.31 27.97
CA VAL A 220 10.22 -3.54 28.03
C VAL A 220 11.57 -3.30 27.34
N ALA A 221 12.68 -3.53 28.06
CA ALA A 221 14.05 -3.33 27.58
C ALA A 221 14.54 -4.41 26.58
N SER A 222 13.75 -4.71 25.55
CA SER A 222 14.09 -5.65 24.48
C SER A 222 13.39 -5.28 23.17
N PRO A 223 14.10 -5.20 22.03
CA PRO A 223 13.46 -4.93 20.73
C PRO A 223 12.38 -5.96 20.37
N GLY A 224 12.63 -7.25 20.64
CA GLY A 224 11.62 -8.31 20.58
C GLY A 224 11.28 -8.79 21.99
N ALA A 225 10.03 -8.60 22.41
CA ALA A 225 9.54 -8.93 23.74
C ALA A 225 8.62 -10.17 23.68
N LYS A 226 9.06 -11.26 24.29
CA LYS A 226 8.20 -12.40 24.61
C LYS A 226 7.35 -12.04 25.83
N THR A 227 6.04 -12.29 25.75
CA THR A 227 5.07 -11.95 26.82
C THR A 227 4.10 -13.11 27.09
N THR A 228 3.16 -12.92 28.03
CA THR A 228 2.07 -13.84 28.33
C THR A 228 0.71 -13.23 28.00
N ASP A 229 -0.31 -14.09 27.84
CA ASP A 229 -1.69 -13.65 27.64
C ASP A 229 -2.17 -12.73 28.77
N GLU A 230 -1.80 -13.03 30.03
CA GLU A 230 -2.17 -12.23 31.20
C GLU A 230 -1.57 -10.83 31.18
N GLU A 231 -0.32 -10.68 30.73
CA GLU A 231 0.32 -9.37 30.59
C GLU A 231 -0.37 -8.52 29.52
N VAL A 232 -0.76 -9.12 28.38
CA VAL A 232 -1.50 -8.41 27.31
C VAL A 232 -2.87 -7.98 27.81
N ILE A 233 -3.59 -8.87 28.51
CA ILE A 233 -4.89 -8.59 29.12
C ILE A 233 -4.77 -7.44 30.14
N ALA A 234 -3.79 -7.50 31.04
CA ALA A 234 -3.59 -6.49 32.07
C ALA A 234 -3.21 -5.11 31.50
N ARG A 235 -2.42 -5.08 30.42
CA ARG A 235 -2.06 -3.84 29.71
C ARG A 235 -3.25 -3.22 28.95
N ASN A 236 -4.26 -4.02 28.62
CA ASN A 236 -5.55 -3.61 28.06
C ASN A 236 -5.40 -2.62 26.88
N PRO A 237 -4.84 -3.05 25.73
CA PRO A 237 -4.68 -2.19 24.57
C PRO A 237 -6.03 -1.75 23.98
N ASP A 238 -6.05 -0.53 23.41
CA ASP A 238 -7.18 0.03 22.67
C ASP A 238 -7.22 -0.50 21.23
N VAL A 239 -6.05 -0.84 20.68
CA VAL A 239 -5.88 -1.36 19.32
C VAL A 239 -4.92 -2.55 19.32
N ILE A 240 -5.30 -3.63 18.65
CA ILE A 240 -4.43 -4.79 18.38
C ILE A 240 -4.07 -4.77 16.89
N ILE A 241 -2.78 -4.82 16.60
CA ILE A 241 -2.22 -4.96 15.26
C ILE A 241 -1.61 -6.35 15.13
N LEU A 242 -2.11 -7.14 14.19
CA LEU A 242 -1.57 -8.45 13.83
C LEU A 242 -0.69 -8.28 12.58
N LEU A 243 0.61 -8.53 12.70
CA LEU A 243 1.53 -8.51 11.58
C LEU A 243 1.41 -9.81 10.80
N TYR A 244 0.51 -9.85 9.83
CA TYR A 244 0.20 -11.02 9.04
C TYR A 244 1.19 -11.20 7.87
N GLY A 245 1.73 -12.40 7.71
CA GLY A 245 2.49 -12.82 6.55
C GLY A 245 2.96 -14.27 6.65
N ILE A 246 4.18 -14.53 6.18
CA ILE A 246 4.78 -15.86 6.17
C ILE A 246 5.07 -16.32 7.60
N MET A 247 5.52 -15.42 8.49
CA MET A 247 5.87 -15.79 9.86
C MET A 247 4.66 -15.93 10.76
N TYR A 248 3.58 -15.19 10.47
CA TYR A 248 2.43 -15.12 11.35
C TYR A 248 1.11 -14.99 10.60
N LYS A 249 0.13 -15.84 10.90
CA LYS A 249 -1.12 -15.95 10.11
C LYS A 249 -2.41 -15.82 10.91
N ALA A 250 -2.36 -15.26 12.12
CA ALA A 250 -3.57 -15.14 12.93
C ALA A 250 -4.56 -14.14 12.33
N SER A 251 -5.85 -14.51 12.42
CA SER A 251 -6.98 -13.64 12.11
C SER A 251 -7.52 -12.93 13.35
N ALA A 252 -8.33 -11.89 13.13
CA ALA A 252 -9.07 -11.25 14.22
C ALA A 252 -10.00 -12.24 14.97
N ASP A 253 -10.55 -13.23 14.27
CA ASP A 253 -11.39 -14.26 14.88
C ASP A 253 -10.59 -15.23 15.74
N ASP A 254 -9.33 -15.53 15.37
CA ASP A 254 -8.44 -16.34 16.20
C ASP A 254 -8.12 -15.60 17.50
N VAL A 255 -7.91 -14.29 17.45
CA VAL A 255 -7.71 -13.43 18.63
C VAL A 255 -8.95 -13.44 19.54
N LYS A 256 -10.15 -13.29 18.96
CA LYS A 256 -11.42 -13.32 19.73
C LYS A 256 -11.67 -14.64 20.46
N LYS A 257 -11.10 -15.75 19.97
CA LYS A 257 -11.21 -17.07 20.59
C LYS A 257 -10.20 -17.31 21.72
N ARG A 258 -9.22 -16.42 21.93
CA ARG A 258 -8.20 -16.59 22.97
C ARG A 258 -8.84 -16.46 24.37
N PRO A 259 -8.58 -17.40 25.29
CA PRO A 259 -9.16 -17.36 26.64
C PRO A 259 -8.85 -16.03 27.36
N GLY A 260 -9.89 -15.36 27.87
CA GLY A 260 -9.76 -14.11 28.63
C GLY A 260 -9.54 -12.83 27.80
N TRP A 261 -9.19 -12.95 26.51
CA TRP A 261 -8.94 -11.79 25.65
C TRP A 261 -10.20 -10.98 25.33
N ASN A 262 -11.39 -11.55 25.55
CA ASN A 262 -12.67 -10.82 25.46
C ASN A 262 -12.77 -9.64 26.45
N MET A 263 -11.89 -9.57 27.47
CA MET A 263 -11.80 -8.45 28.40
C MET A 263 -10.97 -7.27 27.86
N ILE A 264 -10.20 -7.47 26.79
CA ILE A 264 -9.36 -6.43 26.19
C ILE A 264 -10.25 -5.45 25.39
N SER A 265 -10.03 -4.15 25.59
CA SER A 265 -10.78 -3.07 24.95
C SER A 265 -10.76 -3.17 23.42
N ALA A 266 -9.59 -3.46 22.84
CA ALA A 266 -9.48 -3.69 21.40
C ALA A 266 -10.37 -4.84 20.89
N VAL A 267 -10.50 -5.93 21.65
CA VAL A 267 -11.32 -7.09 21.27
C VAL A 267 -12.80 -6.75 21.40
N ALA A 268 -13.20 -6.13 22.51
CA ALA A 268 -14.57 -5.70 22.75
C ALA A 268 -15.08 -4.69 21.69
N ASN A 269 -14.20 -3.79 21.25
CA ASN A 269 -14.53 -2.75 20.25
C ASN A 269 -14.26 -3.18 18.80
N ASN A 270 -13.87 -4.44 18.57
CA ASN A 270 -13.47 -4.95 17.24
C ASN A 270 -12.35 -4.12 16.57
N ALA A 271 -11.46 -3.52 17.37
CA ALA A 271 -10.28 -2.76 16.94
C ALA A 271 -9.06 -3.68 16.78
N ILE A 272 -9.23 -4.74 16.01
CA ILE A 272 -8.18 -5.71 15.66
C ILE A 272 -7.91 -5.59 14.17
N TYR A 273 -6.68 -5.22 13.81
CA TYR A 273 -6.29 -4.95 12.43
C TYR A 273 -5.18 -5.89 11.99
N GLN A 274 -5.31 -6.44 10.79
CA GLN A 274 -4.24 -7.21 10.16
C GLN A 274 -3.47 -6.30 9.21
N LEU A 275 -2.18 -6.18 9.44
CA LEU A 275 -1.25 -5.45 8.58
C LEU A 275 -0.20 -6.40 8.02
N ASP A 276 0.35 -6.08 6.85
CA ASP A 276 1.39 -6.86 6.18
C ASP A 276 2.67 -6.81 6.99
N GLU A 277 3.11 -7.96 7.50
CA GLU A 277 4.31 -8.06 8.32
C GLU A 277 5.52 -7.45 7.63
N ASN A 278 5.61 -7.55 6.29
CA ASN A 278 6.76 -7.08 5.53
C ASN A 278 6.98 -5.57 5.62
N LEU A 279 5.93 -4.81 5.95
CA LEU A 279 6.02 -3.37 6.18
C LEU A 279 6.55 -2.99 7.56
N PHE A 280 6.73 -3.96 8.45
CA PHE A 280 7.11 -3.73 9.84
C PHE A 280 8.32 -4.55 10.27
N VAL A 281 8.51 -5.77 9.74
CA VAL A 281 9.59 -6.68 10.15
C VAL A 281 10.80 -6.65 9.22
N ARG A 282 10.73 -5.87 8.12
CA ARG A 282 11.84 -5.65 7.19
C ARG A 282 12.34 -4.22 7.34
N PRO A 283 13.50 -3.98 7.96
CA PRO A 283 14.00 -2.62 8.20
C PRO A 283 14.56 -2.01 6.91
N GLY A 284 13.66 -1.61 6.01
CA GLY A 284 13.98 -1.01 4.72
C GLY A 284 13.06 0.17 4.38
N PRO A 285 13.07 0.67 3.14
CA PRO A 285 12.35 1.88 2.73
C PRO A 285 10.84 1.83 3.03
N ARG A 286 10.24 0.64 2.93
CA ARG A 286 8.79 0.44 3.10
C ARG A 286 8.29 0.51 4.54
N LEU A 287 9.16 0.67 5.55
CA LEU A 287 8.71 0.99 6.91
C LEU A 287 7.90 2.30 6.95
N VAL A 288 8.19 3.24 6.04
CA VAL A 288 7.42 4.49 5.92
C VAL A 288 6.00 4.23 5.38
N ASP A 289 5.83 3.25 4.49
CA ASP A 289 4.50 2.80 4.07
C ASP A 289 3.74 2.22 5.29
N GLY A 290 4.43 1.40 6.10
CA GLY A 290 3.90 0.87 7.36
C GLY A 290 3.47 1.97 8.34
N LEU A 291 4.26 3.04 8.49
CA LEU A 291 3.93 4.21 9.30
C LEU A 291 2.66 4.92 8.81
N GLU A 292 2.57 5.25 7.52
CA GLU A 292 1.41 5.93 6.94
C GLU A 292 0.12 5.11 7.11
N ILE A 293 0.26 3.79 6.97
CA ILE A 293 -0.81 2.81 7.17
C ILE A 293 -1.25 2.80 8.64
N LEU A 294 -0.31 2.67 9.56
CA LEU A 294 -0.60 2.63 10.98
C LEU A 294 -1.25 3.94 11.44
N ALA A 295 -0.76 5.10 10.99
CA ALA A 295 -1.33 6.39 11.31
C ALA A 295 -2.81 6.50 10.90
N LYS A 296 -3.18 5.98 9.71
CA LYS A 296 -4.59 5.96 9.25
C LYS A 296 -5.47 4.99 10.04
N VAL A 297 -4.88 3.91 10.56
CA VAL A 297 -5.59 2.96 11.43
C VAL A 297 -5.83 3.57 12.81
N LEU A 298 -4.83 4.27 13.37
CA LEU A 298 -4.90 4.84 14.71
C LEU A 298 -5.71 6.15 14.77
N HIS A 299 -5.65 6.96 13.71
CA HIS A 299 -6.23 8.31 13.67
C HIS A 299 -7.01 8.58 12.38
N PRO A 300 -8.05 7.77 12.06
CA PRO A 300 -8.84 7.97 10.85
C PRO A 300 -9.36 9.42 10.70
N GLU A 301 -9.71 10.07 11.82
CA GLU A 301 -10.17 11.46 11.88
C GLU A 301 -9.15 12.46 11.32
N ALA A 302 -7.84 12.25 11.57
CA ALA A 302 -6.78 13.16 11.11
C ALA A 302 -6.58 13.10 9.59
N PHE A 303 -7.03 12.01 8.96
CA PHE A 303 -6.96 11.80 7.52
C PHE A 303 -8.30 12.04 6.82
N GLY A 304 -9.30 12.57 7.56
CA GLY A 304 -10.63 12.81 7.03
C GLY A 304 -11.32 11.52 6.60
N VAL A 305 -11.10 10.41 7.32
CA VAL A 305 -11.75 9.13 7.09
C VAL A 305 -12.61 8.72 8.29
N ASN A 306 -13.78 8.15 8.03
CA ASN A 306 -14.70 7.66 9.07
C ASN A 306 -14.28 6.31 9.62
N SER A 307 -13.70 5.47 8.76
CA SER A 307 -13.31 4.11 9.10
C SER A 307 -12.15 3.68 8.22
N THR A 308 -11.26 2.89 8.80
CA THR A 308 -10.14 2.26 8.14
C THR A 308 -10.24 0.76 8.38
N PHE A 309 -10.24 -0.02 7.30
CA PHE A 309 -10.20 -1.47 7.35
C PHE A 309 -8.88 -1.93 6.75
N ALA A 310 -8.21 -2.86 7.41
CA ALA A 310 -6.95 -3.40 6.92
C ALA A 310 -7.07 -4.92 6.79
N PHE A 311 -6.70 -5.39 5.61
CA PHE A 311 -6.79 -6.78 5.20
C PHE A 311 -5.44 -7.25 4.69
N SER A 312 -5.18 -8.54 4.86
CA SER A 312 -3.97 -9.16 4.31
C SER A 312 -4.30 -10.02 3.10
N LEU A 313 -3.59 -9.77 2.02
CA LEU A 313 -3.63 -10.54 0.78
C LEU A 313 -2.57 -11.63 0.80
N ASP A 314 -3.00 -12.88 0.68
CA ASP A 314 -2.11 -14.02 0.50
C ASP A 314 -2.20 -14.50 -0.96
N THR A 315 -1.17 -14.22 -1.74
CA THR A 315 -1.11 -14.63 -3.15
C THR A 315 -1.05 -16.14 -3.33
N SER A 316 -0.63 -16.91 -2.30
CA SER A 316 -0.72 -18.37 -2.37
C SER A 316 -2.17 -18.85 -2.33
N ALA A 317 -3.03 -18.17 -1.58
CA ALA A 317 -4.48 -18.41 -1.57
C ALA A 317 -5.14 -17.99 -2.88
N LEU A 318 -4.70 -16.87 -3.49
CA LEU A 318 -5.19 -16.41 -4.80
C LEU A 318 -4.85 -17.38 -5.95
N ARG A 319 -3.79 -18.19 -5.84
CA ARG A 319 -3.50 -19.23 -6.85
C ARG A 319 -4.56 -20.32 -6.91
N GLN A 320 -5.40 -20.44 -5.88
CA GLN A 320 -6.48 -21.44 -5.78
C GLN A 320 -7.87 -20.83 -6.05
N GLY A 321 -7.99 -19.52 -6.29
CA GLY A 321 -9.29 -18.85 -6.49
C GLY A 321 -9.23 -17.34 -6.27
N VAL A 322 -10.16 -16.82 -5.48
CA VAL A 322 -10.26 -15.39 -5.13
C VAL A 322 -10.21 -15.22 -3.62
N GLN A 323 -9.84 -14.03 -3.15
CA GLN A 323 -9.93 -13.66 -1.74
C GLN A 323 -10.94 -12.53 -1.59
N SER A 324 -12.06 -12.78 -0.89
CA SER A 324 -13.11 -11.79 -0.65
C SER A 324 -13.00 -11.17 0.74
N PHE A 325 -13.17 -9.85 0.80
CA PHE A 325 -13.24 -9.07 2.03
C PHE A 325 -14.56 -8.32 2.08
N ASN A 326 -15.19 -8.30 3.24
CA ASN A 326 -16.42 -7.57 3.47
C ASN A 326 -16.16 -6.44 4.46
N ILE A 327 -16.56 -5.23 4.10
CA ILE A 327 -16.61 -4.08 5.01
C ILE A 327 -18.04 -3.59 5.13
N SER A 328 -18.39 -3.11 6.32
CA SER A 328 -19.68 -2.48 6.57
C SER A 328 -19.52 -1.34 7.55
N ASP A 329 -20.04 -0.18 7.16
CA ASP A 329 -20.20 1.03 7.98
C ASP A 329 -21.48 1.72 7.49
N GLY A 330 -22.62 1.07 7.73
CA GLY A 330 -23.93 1.44 7.16
C GLY A 330 -24.16 1.05 5.70
N ILE A 331 -23.10 1.06 4.87
CA ILE A 331 -23.13 0.55 3.49
C ILE A 331 -22.14 -0.61 3.37
N GLN A 332 -22.64 -1.78 2.96
CA GLN A 332 -21.82 -2.97 2.72
C GLN A 332 -20.98 -2.79 1.45
N THR A 333 -19.73 -3.24 1.49
CA THR A 333 -18.86 -3.32 0.32
C THR A 333 -18.12 -4.64 0.35
N GLU A 334 -18.23 -5.41 -0.73
CA GLU A 334 -17.47 -6.64 -0.95
C GLU A 334 -16.33 -6.34 -1.93
N ILE A 335 -15.13 -6.78 -1.57
CA ILE A 335 -13.91 -6.64 -2.36
C ILE A 335 -13.39 -8.04 -2.64
N THR A 336 -13.50 -8.50 -3.87
CA THR A 336 -13.00 -9.80 -4.30
C THR A 336 -11.72 -9.60 -5.10
N VAL A 337 -10.58 -9.90 -4.49
CA VAL A 337 -9.28 -9.83 -5.16
C VAL A 337 -9.12 -11.06 -6.05
N MET A 338 -8.88 -10.81 -7.33
CA MET A 338 -8.70 -11.86 -8.35
C MET A 338 -7.22 -12.06 -8.72
N LYS A 339 -6.42 -11.00 -8.62
CA LYS A 339 -5.01 -11.03 -8.95
C LYS A 339 -4.25 -10.06 -8.05
N ALA A 340 -3.13 -10.51 -7.51
CA ALA A 340 -2.12 -9.67 -6.89
C ALA A 340 -0.74 -10.28 -7.20
N LEU A 341 0.28 -9.44 -7.39
CA LEU A 341 1.61 -9.92 -7.74
C LEU A 341 2.42 -10.36 -6.53
N SER A 342 2.11 -9.83 -5.35
CA SER A 342 2.75 -10.17 -4.09
C SER A 342 1.75 -10.21 -2.94
N ASN A 343 2.14 -10.92 -1.88
CA ASN A 343 1.48 -10.73 -0.59
C ASN A 343 1.55 -9.25 -0.24
N SER A 344 0.44 -8.72 0.26
CA SER A 344 0.32 -7.29 0.50
C SER A 344 -0.77 -6.97 1.50
N SER A 345 -0.68 -5.80 2.12
CA SER A 345 -1.84 -5.20 2.79
C SER A 345 -2.79 -4.64 1.75
N LEU A 346 -4.07 -4.79 1.99
CA LEU A 346 -5.13 -4.05 1.34
C LEU A 346 -5.83 -3.21 2.40
N ILE A 347 -5.72 -1.90 2.30
CA ILE A 347 -6.31 -0.97 3.25
C ILE A 347 -7.41 -0.23 2.55
N VAL A 348 -8.60 -0.31 3.12
CA VAL A 348 -9.78 0.34 2.62
C VAL A 348 -10.18 1.39 3.63
N THR A 349 -10.01 2.64 3.26
CA THR A 349 -10.52 3.76 4.04
C THR A 349 -11.83 4.26 3.46
N LEU A 350 -12.73 4.70 4.34
CA LEU A 350 -13.99 5.34 3.98
C LEU A 350 -13.85 6.84 4.26
N PRO A 351 -13.38 7.63 3.29
CA PRO A 351 -13.17 9.05 3.49
C PRO A 351 -14.51 9.79 3.67
N VAL A 352 -14.51 10.79 4.56
CA VAL A 352 -15.62 11.72 4.79
C VAL A 352 -15.92 12.50 3.52
N SER A 353 -14.86 12.87 2.79
CA SER A 353 -14.95 13.65 1.55
C SER A 353 -13.82 13.26 0.58
N GLY A 354 -14.04 13.51 -0.71
CA GLY A 354 -13.09 13.25 -1.78
C GLY A 354 -13.17 14.34 -2.84
N PRO A 355 -12.43 14.20 -3.97
CA PRO A 355 -12.54 15.12 -5.10
C PRO A 355 -13.98 15.26 -5.58
N SER A 356 -14.41 16.47 -5.89
CA SER A 356 -15.80 16.76 -6.28
C SER A 356 -16.29 15.81 -7.38
N PRO A 357 -17.53 15.30 -7.30
CA PRO A 357 -18.10 14.45 -8.34
C PRO A 357 -18.17 15.17 -9.69
N PRO A 358 -18.19 14.44 -10.82
CA PRO A 358 -18.47 15.02 -12.13
C PRO A 358 -19.80 15.79 -12.13
N GLU A 359 -19.88 16.82 -12.97
CA GLU A 359 -21.11 17.59 -13.15
C GLU A 359 -22.28 16.67 -13.52
N GLY A 360 -23.45 16.91 -12.91
CA GLY A 360 -24.66 16.12 -13.14
C GLY A 360 -24.64 14.72 -12.51
N VAL A 361 -23.70 14.42 -11.63
CA VAL A 361 -23.62 13.15 -10.89
C VAL A 361 -23.69 13.40 -9.38
N LYS A 362 -24.53 12.64 -8.69
CA LYS A 362 -24.66 12.64 -7.23
C LYS A 362 -23.91 11.46 -6.63
N GLN A 363 -22.98 11.78 -5.74
CA GLN A 363 -22.20 10.82 -4.96
C GLN A 363 -23.08 10.10 -3.93
N ILE A 364 -22.83 8.80 -3.76
CA ILE A 364 -23.41 7.97 -2.68
C ILE A 364 -22.34 7.58 -1.67
N ARG A 365 -21.17 7.13 -2.14
CA ARG A 365 -20.07 6.68 -1.27
C ARG A 365 -18.72 6.95 -1.90
N TYR A 366 -17.77 7.40 -1.09
CA TYR A 366 -16.35 7.31 -1.41
C TYR A 366 -15.72 6.10 -0.72
N LEU A 367 -14.71 5.55 -1.36
CA LEU A 367 -13.82 4.58 -0.77
C LEU A 367 -12.42 4.81 -1.32
N SER A 368 -11.40 4.57 -0.52
CA SER A 368 -10.02 4.63 -0.98
C SER A 368 -9.36 3.30 -0.67
N ILE A 369 -8.84 2.66 -1.70
CA ILE A 369 -8.11 1.40 -1.58
C ILE A 369 -6.64 1.73 -1.75
N SER A 370 -5.84 1.42 -0.73
CA SER A 370 -4.39 1.45 -0.78
C SER A 370 -3.84 0.04 -0.60
N SER A 371 -2.67 -0.23 -1.16
CA SER A 371 -2.01 -1.51 -0.99
C SER A 371 -0.50 -1.33 -0.85
N SER A 372 0.14 -2.21 -0.09
CA SER A 372 1.60 -2.27 0.03
C SER A 372 2.30 -2.76 -1.25
N ALA A 373 1.54 -3.33 -2.19
CA ALA A 373 2.01 -3.70 -3.51
C ALA A 373 0.89 -3.49 -4.55
N PRO A 374 0.68 -2.23 -4.99
CA PRO A 374 -0.46 -1.89 -5.83
C PRO A 374 -0.36 -2.42 -7.26
N GLU A 375 0.83 -2.84 -7.69
CA GLU A 375 1.09 -3.28 -9.06
C GLU A 375 0.47 -4.66 -9.37
N GLY A 376 -0.22 -4.73 -10.51
CA GLY A 376 -0.92 -5.93 -10.97
C GLY A 376 -2.09 -6.38 -10.07
N LEU A 377 -2.47 -5.57 -9.08
CA LEU A 377 -3.68 -5.78 -8.29
C LEU A 377 -4.91 -5.66 -9.19
N THR A 378 -5.77 -6.67 -9.18
CA THR A 378 -7.05 -6.69 -9.90
C THR A 378 -8.12 -7.26 -9.00
N MET A 379 -9.25 -6.56 -8.90
CA MET A 379 -10.31 -6.89 -7.96
C MET A 379 -11.69 -6.56 -8.53
N ILE A 380 -12.69 -7.34 -8.13
CA ILE A 380 -14.10 -6.99 -8.32
C ILE A 380 -14.53 -6.25 -7.06
N LEU A 381 -15.07 -5.06 -7.25
CA LEU A 381 -15.63 -4.25 -6.20
C LEU A 381 -17.15 -4.28 -6.32
N ARG A 382 -17.84 -4.72 -5.26
CA ARG A 382 -19.29 -4.70 -5.11
C ARG A 382 -19.68 -3.73 -4.01
N VAL A 383 -20.32 -2.63 -4.37
CA VAL A 383 -20.81 -1.63 -3.41
C VAL A 383 -22.32 -1.75 -3.34
N TYR A 384 -22.83 -2.17 -2.19
CA TYR A 384 -24.26 -2.23 -1.94
C TYR A 384 -24.81 -0.82 -1.76
N TYR A 385 -26.08 -0.58 -2.06
CA TYR A 385 -26.71 0.72 -1.86
C TYR A 385 -28.07 0.59 -1.14
N PRO A 386 -28.32 1.36 -0.07
CA PRO A 386 -29.61 1.38 0.60
C PRO A 386 -30.65 2.04 -0.30
N ARG A 387 -31.85 1.47 -0.38
CA ARG A 387 -32.94 2.03 -1.20
C ARG A 387 -33.33 3.44 -0.74
N GLU A 388 -33.36 3.64 0.58
CA GLU A 388 -33.65 4.93 1.22
C GLU A 388 -32.66 6.00 0.79
N GLU A 389 -31.38 5.64 0.65
CA GLU A 389 -30.33 6.58 0.25
C GLU A 389 -30.47 7.00 -1.23
N ILE A 390 -30.77 6.04 -2.11
CA ILE A 390 -31.05 6.33 -3.53
C ILE A 390 -32.28 7.24 -3.67
N GLN A 391 -33.33 7.00 -2.89
CA GLN A 391 -34.54 7.83 -2.88
C GLN A 391 -34.27 9.23 -2.32
N ARG A 392 -33.57 9.33 -1.19
CA ARG A 392 -33.17 10.59 -0.55
C ARG A 392 -32.37 11.48 -1.49
N LEU A 393 -31.44 10.89 -2.25
CA LEU A 393 -30.63 11.60 -3.22
C LEU A 393 -31.35 11.80 -4.56
N ALA A 394 -32.54 11.23 -4.75
CA ALA A 394 -33.29 11.21 -5.99
C ALA A 394 -32.39 10.79 -7.17
N ILE A 395 -31.73 9.64 -7.06
CA ILE A 395 -30.83 9.10 -8.09
C ILE A 395 -31.57 8.08 -8.96
N ALA A 396 -31.35 8.14 -10.28
CA ALA A 396 -31.81 7.09 -11.19
C ALA A 396 -30.98 5.83 -10.98
N GLU A 397 -31.57 4.75 -10.47
CA GLU A 397 -30.85 3.51 -10.12
C GLU A 397 -30.06 2.91 -11.29
N ASP A 398 -30.60 2.97 -12.51
CA ASP A 398 -29.92 2.50 -13.74
C ASP A 398 -28.68 3.32 -14.13
N SER A 399 -28.52 4.49 -13.54
CA SER A 399 -27.38 5.38 -13.81
C SER A 399 -26.20 5.16 -12.86
N LEU A 400 -26.36 4.28 -11.86
CA LEU A 400 -25.33 4.03 -10.86
C LEU A 400 -24.07 3.44 -11.50
N LYS A 401 -22.92 4.00 -11.15
CA LYS A 401 -21.60 3.56 -11.62
C LYS A 401 -20.56 3.72 -10.53
N ILE A 402 -19.53 2.90 -10.62
CA ILE A 402 -18.29 3.07 -9.87
C ILE A 402 -17.35 3.91 -10.73
N TYR A 403 -16.80 4.97 -10.14
CA TYR A 403 -15.80 5.85 -10.73
C TYR A 403 -14.47 5.62 -10.03
N LYS A 404 -13.36 5.73 -10.78
CA LYS A 404 -12.00 5.75 -10.25
C LYS A 404 -11.38 7.13 -10.49
N TRP A 405 -10.71 7.68 -9.49
CA TRP A 405 -9.98 8.94 -9.64
C TRP A 405 -8.69 8.71 -10.43
N ASP A 406 -8.53 9.43 -11.53
CA ASP A 406 -7.28 9.52 -12.26
C ASP A 406 -6.46 10.70 -11.70
N GLN A 407 -5.38 10.39 -10.99
CA GLN A 407 -4.52 11.41 -10.40
C GLN A 407 -3.72 12.21 -11.43
N LYS A 408 -3.41 11.62 -12.61
CA LYS A 408 -2.62 12.31 -13.64
C LYS A 408 -3.47 13.34 -14.37
N GLU A 409 -4.69 12.93 -14.70
CA GLU A 409 -5.65 13.78 -15.42
C GLU A 409 -6.54 14.61 -14.49
N ASN A 410 -6.39 14.44 -13.17
CA ASN A 410 -7.14 15.13 -12.13
C ASN A 410 -8.66 15.07 -12.34
N ARG A 411 -9.18 13.88 -12.71
CA ARG A 411 -10.58 13.67 -13.06
C ARG A 411 -11.11 12.30 -12.67
N TRP A 412 -12.42 12.19 -12.49
CA TRP A 412 -13.09 10.91 -12.32
C TRP A 412 -13.28 10.20 -13.67
N VAL A 413 -12.95 8.92 -13.70
CA VAL A 413 -13.16 8.03 -14.84
C VAL A 413 -14.21 6.99 -14.46
N ALA A 414 -15.31 6.93 -15.20
CA ALA A 414 -16.34 5.91 -15.00
C ALA A 414 -15.79 4.53 -15.39
N LEU A 415 -15.87 3.57 -14.48
CA LEU A 415 -15.56 2.17 -14.77
C LEU A 415 -16.75 1.50 -15.44
N THR A 416 -16.48 0.46 -16.23
CA THR A 416 -17.52 -0.47 -16.67
C THR A 416 -18.13 -1.12 -15.44
N SER A 417 -19.38 -0.76 -15.14
CA SER A 417 -20.11 -1.19 -13.95
C SER A 417 -21.40 -1.89 -14.34
N ALA A 418 -21.80 -2.91 -13.58
CA ALA A 418 -23.10 -3.57 -13.68
C ALA A 418 -23.93 -3.27 -12.42
N VAL A 419 -25.20 -2.90 -12.63
CA VAL A 419 -26.15 -2.63 -11.53
C VAL A 419 -27.03 -3.86 -11.35
N ASN A 420 -27.00 -4.44 -10.16
CA ASN A 420 -27.91 -5.52 -9.76
C ASN A 420 -28.97 -4.95 -8.80
N LYS A 421 -30.18 -4.72 -9.33
CA LYS A 421 -31.29 -4.11 -8.58
C LYS A 421 -31.85 -5.03 -7.49
N ASP A 422 -31.91 -6.33 -7.76
CA ASP A 422 -32.44 -7.32 -6.81
C ASP A 422 -31.51 -7.48 -5.60
N GLY A 423 -30.21 -7.59 -5.88
CA GLY A 423 -29.14 -7.64 -4.87
C GLY A 423 -28.80 -6.28 -4.27
N ARG A 424 -29.27 -5.18 -4.88
CA ARG A 424 -28.99 -3.77 -4.52
C ARG A 424 -27.50 -3.47 -4.40
N TYR A 425 -26.75 -3.84 -5.43
CA TYR A 425 -25.33 -3.50 -5.51
C TYR A 425 -24.91 -3.10 -6.91
N VAL A 426 -23.83 -2.33 -6.97
CA VAL A 426 -23.10 -2.05 -8.21
C VAL A 426 -21.78 -2.78 -8.15
N GLU A 427 -21.46 -3.51 -9.21
CA GLU A 427 -20.17 -4.18 -9.34
C GLU A 427 -19.33 -3.60 -10.46
N ALA A 428 -18.02 -3.49 -10.24
CA ALA A 428 -17.06 -3.09 -11.27
C ALA A 428 -15.72 -3.81 -11.09
N LEU A 429 -15.05 -4.06 -12.22
CA LEU A 429 -13.65 -4.48 -12.23
C LEU A 429 -12.76 -3.27 -11.95
N VAL A 430 -11.92 -3.35 -10.93
CA VAL A 430 -10.95 -2.32 -10.55
C VAL A 430 -9.54 -2.88 -10.67
N THR A 431 -8.68 -2.17 -11.40
CA THR A 431 -7.25 -2.47 -11.51
C THR A 431 -6.46 -1.47 -10.68
N GLY A 432 -5.49 -1.95 -9.90
CA GLY A 432 -4.66 -1.16 -8.99
C GLY A 432 -5.41 -0.56 -7.79
N ALA A 433 -4.63 0.02 -6.88
CA ALA A 433 -5.13 0.86 -5.80
C ALA A 433 -5.65 2.22 -6.32
N GLY A 434 -6.40 2.95 -5.49
CA GLY A 434 -6.84 4.32 -5.76
C GLY A 434 -8.12 4.74 -5.04
N SER A 435 -8.49 6.01 -5.25
CA SER A 435 -9.77 6.56 -4.79
C SER A 435 -10.89 6.19 -5.75
N LEU A 436 -12.00 5.76 -5.19
CA LEU A 436 -13.15 5.20 -5.88
C LEU A 436 -14.43 5.85 -5.33
N MET A 437 -15.44 5.96 -6.16
CA MET A 437 -16.71 6.57 -5.82
C MET A 437 -17.88 5.79 -6.43
N LEU A 438 -18.87 5.42 -5.62
CA LEU A 438 -20.18 5.03 -6.12
C LEU A 438 -21.03 6.30 -6.30
N ALA A 439 -21.56 6.51 -7.50
CA ALA A 439 -22.38 7.68 -7.80
C ALA A 439 -23.38 7.41 -8.94
N GLY A 440 -24.43 8.21 -9.04
CA GLY A 440 -25.42 8.11 -10.11
C GLY A 440 -25.98 9.48 -10.52
N LYS A 441 -26.65 9.53 -11.67
CA LYS A 441 -27.32 10.74 -12.16
C LYS A 441 -28.60 10.99 -11.36
N PRO A 442 -28.95 12.26 -11.09
CA PRO A 442 -30.24 12.58 -10.51
C PRO A 442 -31.36 12.08 -11.44
N LEU A 443 -32.48 11.70 -10.84
CA LEU A 443 -33.72 11.46 -11.55
C LEU A 443 -34.06 12.72 -12.37
N PRO A 444 -34.49 12.55 -13.63
CA PRO A 444 -34.99 13.69 -14.39
C PRO A 444 -36.18 14.31 -13.65
N PRO A 445 -36.41 15.62 -13.82
CA PRO A 445 -37.55 16.30 -13.22
C PRO A 445 -38.86 15.58 -13.50
N ILE A 446 -39.83 15.70 -12.59
CA ILE A 446 -41.11 14.96 -12.66
C ILE A 446 -41.83 15.16 -14.01
N TRP A 447 -41.67 16.33 -14.65
CA TRP A 447 -42.27 16.65 -15.96
C TRP A 447 -41.57 15.97 -17.16
N GLU A 448 -40.38 15.42 -16.99
CA GLU A 448 -39.66 14.63 -18.00
C GLU A 448 -39.81 13.11 -17.79
N GLN A 449 -40.44 12.68 -16.69
CA GLN A 449 -40.69 11.27 -16.43
C GLN A 449 -41.94 10.79 -17.17
N PRO A 450 -41.92 9.57 -17.76
CA PRO A 450 -43.11 9.00 -18.37
C PRO A 450 -44.15 8.76 -17.27
N ILE A 451 -45.13 9.66 -17.16
CA ILE A 451 -46.26 9.51 -16.24
C ILE A 451 -47.04 8.28 -16.70
N PRO A 452 -47.19 7.24 -15.85
CA PRO A 452 -47.96 6.06 -16.19
C PRO A 452 -49.37 6.42 -16.67
N LEU A 453 -49.81 5.83 -17.79
CA LEU A 453 -51.11 6.13 -18.40
C LEU A 453 -52.29 5.96 -17.41
N TRP A 454 -52.15 5.09 -16.41
CA TRP A 454 -53.17 4.87 -15.38
C TRP A 454 -53.39 6.07 -14.45
N LEU A 455 -52.39 6.93 -14.23
CA LEU A 455 -52.56 8.19 -13.48
C LEU A 455 -53.34 9.23 -14.30
N PHE A 456 -53.20 9.20 -15.63
CA PHE A 456 -54.08 9.94 -16.52
C PHE A 456 -55.49 9.36 -16.55
N ILE A 457 -55.63 8.04 -16.55
CA ILE A 457 -56.95 7.38 -16.55
C ILE A 457 -57.69 7.66 -15.23
N SER A 458 -57.03 7.64 -14.08
CA SER A 458 -57.66 7.92 -12.78
C SER A 458 -58.10 9.38 -12.67
N SER A 459 -57.27 10.33 -13.12
CA SER A 459 -57.64 11.74 -13.17
C SER A 459 -58.76 12.02 -14.18
N LEU A 460 -58.76 11.35 -15.34
CA LEU A 460 -59.85 11.42 -16.32
C LEU A 460 -61.16 10.85 -15.75
N LEU A 461 -61.12 9.73 -15.02
CA LEU A 461 -62.28 9.14 -14.37
C LEU A 461 -62.86 10.06 -13.28
N VAL A 462 -62.01 10.73 -12.50
CA VAL A 462 -62.45 11.74 -11.52
C VAL A 462 -63.12 12.93 -12.22
N CYS A 463 -62.56 13.42 -13.34
CA CYS A 463 -63.17 14.49 -14.13
C CYS A 463 -64.51 14.08 -14.77
N ILE A 464 -64.61 12.85 -15.28
CA ILE A 464 -65.87 12.30 -15.83
C ILE A 464 -66.92 12.16 -14.72
N ALA A 465 -66.55 11.66 -13.55
CA ALA A 465 -67.45 11.55 -12.40
C ALA A 465 -67.93 12.93 -11.90
N ALA A 466 -67.03 13.92 -11.83
CA ALA A 466 -67.38 15.29 -11.49
C ALA A 466 -68.33 15.93 -12.54
N SER A 467 -68.09 15.68 -13.82
CA SER A 467 -68.94 16.16 -14.92
C SER A 467 -70.33 15.52 -14.90
N ALA A 468 -70.41 14.21 -14.60
CA ALA A 468 -71.67 13.49 -14.44
C ALA A 468 -72.47 13.99 -13.21
N ALA A 469 -71.79 14.30 -12.10
CA ALA A 469 -72.42 14.87 -10.92
C ALA A 469 -72.98 16.28 -11.17
N ILE A 470 -72.25 17.12 -11.92
CA ILE A 470 -72.71 18.45 -12.35
C ILE A 470 -73.91 18.32 -13.31
N GLY A 471 -73.85 17.39 -14.28
CA GLY A 471 -74.95 17.11 -15.20
C GLY A 471 -76.23 16.65 -14.49
N ALA A 472 -76.10 15.75 -13.50
CA ALA A 472 -77.22 15.31 -12.67
C ALA A 472 -77.82 16.46 -11.83
N TYR A 473 -76.97 17.34 -11.29
CA TYR A 473 -77.40 18.51 -10.52
C TYR A 473 -78.21 19.51 -11.38
N PHE A 474 -77.80 19.77 -12.63
CA PHE A 474 -78.55 20.63 -13.54
C PHE A 474 -79.80 19.96 -14.13
N GLY A 475 -79.75 18.65 -14.42
CA GLY A 475 -80.91 17.86 -14.87
C GLY A 475 -82.06 17.87 -13.87
N LEU A 476 -81.77 17.66 -12.58
CA LEU A 476 -82.75 17.72 -11.48
C LEU A 476 -83.39 19.10 -11.30
N ARG A 477 -82.70 20.18 -11.72
CA ARG A 477 -83.23 21.55 -11.65
C ARG A 477 -84.15 21.90 -12.82
N SER A 478 -83.96 21.27 -13.98
CA SER A 478 -84.81 21.46 -15.16
C SER A 478 -86.15 20.69 -15.09
N GLY A 479 -86.17 19.54 -14.40
CA GLY A 479 -87.38 18.71 -14.24
C GLY A 479 -88.44 19.25 -13.27
N ARG A 480 -88.15 20.32 -12.51
CA ARG A 480 -89.09 20.93 -11.54
C ARG A 480 -89.97 22.05 -12.10
N LYS A 481 -89.91 22.38 -13.40
CA LYS A 481 -90.71 23.46 -14.01
C LYS A 481 -91.94 23.03 -14.83
N HIS A 482 -92.25 21.73 -14.95
CA HIS A 482 -93.41 21.24 -15.71
C HIS A 482 -94.27 20.22 -14.94
N ALA A 483 -94.77 20.63 -13.77
CA ALA A 483 -95.84 19.91 -13.07
C ALA A 483 -96.69 20.89 -12.25
N THR A 484 -97.38 21.82 -12.91
CA THR A 484 -98.61 22.46 -12.43
C THR A 484 -99.42 22.85 -13.66
N GLY A 485 -100.58 22.21 -13.83
CA GLY A 485 -101.52 22.35 -14.93
C GLY A 485 -102.67 21.41 -14.66
#